data_AF-A0A8J9X2J8-F1
#
_entry.id   AF-A0A8J9X2J8-F1
#
_cell.length_a   1.000
_cell.length_b   1.000
_cell.length_c   1.000
_cell.angle_alpha   90.00
_cell.angle_beta   90.00
_cell.angle_gamma   90.00
#
_symmetry.space_group_name_H-M   'P 1'
#
loop_
_entity.id
_entity.type
_entity.pdbx_description
1 polymer ?
#
loop_
_entity_poly.entity_id
_entity_poly.type
_entity_poly.pdbx_seq_one_letter_code
_entity_poly.pdbx_strand_id
1 'polypeptide(L)'
;VFIVTTAALPWMTGTAVNPLLRAAYLTLRNAARCPHQDCDGTNNSSNAITNKTNTNTTVTLVIPWLESAADRVLLYGDAWKHATTAVQETFIREWLVTRASLTSQQAHSVVIVFYPARYHHGLSSIFAMGDFCERLTVPDDAVCLLEEPEHINCYRAPGKTSWRKKFAHVVGIIHTNYKAYASHHYSGLLTGPLVGVLSSWCVRAYCDKVIKLSPVLQTYAAEKETVCNVHGIRDEFLHTPAPTGPKIYFLGKLLWAKGLDKMLRLQYAYRKATGSYFAMDVFGSGPEEKEIRKAFLGEALEDDD
;
A
#
# COMPACT_ATOMS: atom_id res chain seq x y z
N VAL A 1 -3.50 -7.21 16.41
CA VAL A 1 -3.95 -6.50 15.18
C VAL A 1 -3.28 -7.13 13.97
N PHE A 2 -4.04 -7.45 12.94
CA PHE A 2 -3.51 -7.96 11.67
C PHE A 2 -3.66 -6.90 10.59
N ILE A 3 -2.60 -6.62 9.85
CA ILE A 3 -2.62 -5.72 8.69
C ILE A 3 -2.33 -6.58 7.47
N VAL A 4 -3.31 -6.71 6.58
CA VAL A 4 -3.19 -7.51 5.37
C VAL A 4 -3.10 -6.56 4.18
N THR A 5 -2.11 -6.76 3.33
CA THR A 5 -1.91 -5.92 2.13
C THR A 5 -1.62 -6.75 0.90
N THR A 6 -1.90 -6.20 -0.28
CA THR A 6 -1.70 -6.82 -1.60
C THR A 6 -0.30 -6.64 -2.16
N ALA A 7 0.55 -5.82 -1.53
CA ALA A 7 1.91 -5.55 -1.99
C ALA A 7 2.91 -5.48 -0.82
N ALA A 8 4.18 -5.72 -1.11
CA ALA A 8 5.26 -5.62 -0.14
C ALA A 8 6.56 -5.16 -0.79
N LEU A 9 7.45 -4.64 0.05
CA LEU A 9 8.82 -4.34 -0.35
C LEU A 9 9.49 -5.62 -0.89
N PRO A 10 10.32 -5.53 -1.93
CA PRO A 10 10.98 -4.31 -2.44
C PRO A 10 10.14 -3.49 -3.43
N TRP A 11 8.89 -3.86 -3.71
CA TRP A 11 8.05 -3.04 -4.58
C TRP A 11 7.66 -1.74 -3.89
N MET A 12 8.30 -0.63 -4.25
CA MET A 12 8.13 0.68 -3.60
C MET A 12 6.83 1.38 -4.00
N THR A 13 5.68 0.77 -3.72
CA THR A 13 4.35 1.36 -3.92
C THR A 13 3.75 1.81 -2.59
N GLY A 14 2.77 2.73 -2.64
CA GLY A 14 2.02 3.12 -1.44
C GLY A 14 1.37 1.93 -0.73
N THR A 15 0.86 0.96 -1.49
CA THR A 15 0.26 -0.27 -0.96
C THR A 15 1.27 -1.19 -0.28
N ALA A 16 2.56 -1.08 -0.56
CA ALA A 16 3.61 -1.83 0.14
C ALA A 16 4.15 -1.05 1.36
N VAL A 17 4.44 0.23 1.18
CA VAL A 17 5.12 1.07 2.19
C VAL A 17 4.17 1.49 3.31
N ASN A 18 2.95 1.94 2.99
CA ASN A 18 2.02 2.46 4.00
C ASN A 18 1.60 1.39 5.02
N PRO A 19 1.25 0.15 4.62
CA PRO A 19 0.91 -0.90 5.59
C PRO A 19 2.09 -1.32 6.46
N LEU A 20 3.31 -1.36 5.89
CA LEU A 20 4.54 -1.61 6.65
C LEU A 20 4.78 -0.55 7.72
N LEU A 21 4.73 0.73 7.34
CA LEU A 21 4.90 1.84 8.28
C LEU A 21 3.75 1.90 9.31
N ARG A 22 2.52 1.55 8.92
CA ARG A 22 1.38 1.42 9.84
C ARG A 22 1.65 0.32 10.87
N ALA A 23 2.13 -0.83 10.44
CA ALA A 23 2.46 -1.94 11.33
C ALA A 23 3.53 -1.52 12.34
N ALA A 24 4.63 -0.94 11.84
CA ALA A 24 5.70 -0.38 12.66
C ALA A 24 5.17 0.64 13.68
N TYR A 25 4.41 1.64 13.23
CA TYR A 25 3.83 2.66 14.11
C TYR A 25 2.95 2.08 15.22
N LEU A 26 2.06 1.14 14.88
CA LEU A 26 1.18 0.51 15.87
C LEU A 26 1.98 -0.33 16.87
N THR A 27 2.99 -1.07 16.42
CA THR A 27 3.89 -1.83 17.31
C THR A 27 4.58 -0.91 18.30
N LEU A 28 5.15 0.20 17.83
CA LEU A 28 5.85 1.17 18.67
C LEU A 28 4.93 1.86 19.67
N ARG A 29 3.74 2.26 19.21
CA ARG A 29 2.72 2.87 20.07
C ARG A 29 2.26 1.93 21.18
N ASN A 30 2.18 0.63 20.90
CA ASN A 30 1.81 -0.37 21.90
C ASN A 30 2.92 -0.56 22.94
N ALA A 31 4.19 -0.58 22.51
CA ALA A 31 5.34 -0.63 23.41
C ALA A 31 5.41 0.61 24.33
N ALA A 32 5.20 1.81 23.79
CA ALA A 32 5.22 3.05 24.57
C ALA A 32 4.10 3.14 25.62
N ARG A 33 2.98 2.42 25.43
CA ARG A 33 1.88 2.34 26.40
C ARG A 33 2.15 1.35 27.54
N CYS A 34 3.14 0.48 27.38
CA CYS A 34 3.60 -0.47 28.39
C CYS A 34 5.04 -0.15 28.78
N PRO A 35 5.33 1.01 29.41
CA PRO A 35 6.63 1.19 30.02
C PRO A 35 6.78 0.11 31.10
N HIS A 36 7.91 -0.60 31.05
CA HIS A 36 8.33 -1.53 32.09
C HIS A 36 8.06 -0.90 33.46
N GLN A 37 7.28 -1.60 34.29
CA GLN A 37 7.26 -1.40 35.72
C GLN A 37 8.65 -1.80 36.19
N ASP A 38 9.53 -0.81 36.36
CA ASP A 38 10.78 -1.03 37.10
C ASP A 38 10.38 -1.57 38.47
N CYS A 39 10.80 -2.80 38.73
CA CYS A 39 10.77 -3.42 40.02
C CYS A 39 11.79 -2.71 40.91
N ASP A 40 11.42 -1.54 41.42
CA ASP A 40 12.10 -0.95 42.57
C ASP A 40 11.19 -1.11 43.78
N GLY A 41 11.59 -2.01 44.67
CA GLY A 41 10.84 -2.36 45.85
C GLY A 41 10.84 -1.22 46.84
N THR A 42 9.75 -0.48 46.94
CA THR A 42 9.36 0.17 48.20
C THR A 42 7.84 0.14 48.37
N ASN A 43 7.43 -0.46 49.48
CA ASN A 43 6.06 -0.59 49.93
C ASN A 43 5.38 0.77 50.07
N ASN A 44 4.13 0.91 49.58
CA ASN A 44 3.02 1.26 50.47
C ASN A 44 1.64 1.12 49.81
N SER A 45 0.74 0.65 50.66
CA SER A 45 -0.66 0.29 50.45
C SER A 45 -1.54 1.46 50.02
N SER A 46 -2.30 1.30 48.94
CA SER A 46 -3.64 1.88 48.83
C SER A 46 -4.44 1.21 47.71
N ASN A 47 -5.63 0.75 48.07
CA ASN A 47 -6.60 0.05 47.22
C ASN A 47 -6.97 0.84 45.96
N ALA A 48 -6.55 0.34 44.81
CA ALA A 48 -7.23 0.57 43.54
C ALA A 48 -7.17 -0.75 42.76
N ILE A 49 -8.33 -1.40 42.62
CA ILE A 49 -8.51 -2.52 41.69
C ILE A 49 -8.47 -1.92 40.28
N THR A 50 -7.27 -1.69 39.76
CA THR A 50 -7.06 -1.50 38.34
C THR A 50 -6.67 -2.87 37.77
N ASN A 51 -7.66 -3.62 37.29
CA ASN A 51 -7.42 -4.69 36.34
C ASN A 51 -6.98 -4.06 35.00
N LYS A 52 -5.77 -3.49 34.97
CA LYS A 52 -5.05 -3.18 33.75
C LYS A 52 -4.43 -4.50 33.31
N THR A 53 -5.23 -5.32 32.64
CA THR A 53 -4.70 -6.46 31.89
C THR A 53 -3.68 -5.91 30.89
N ASN A 54 -2.40 -6.15 31.14
CA ASN A 54 -1.30 -5.87 30.22
C ASN A 54 -1.45 -6.74 28.98
N THR A 55 -2.37 -6.37 28.08
CA THR A 55 -2.49 -7.01 26.78
C THR A 55 -1.42 -6.42 25.88
N ASN A 56 -0.25 -7.04 25.87
CA ASN A 56 0.81 -6.72 24.92
C ASN A 56 0.26 -6.96 23.51
N THR A 57 -0.19 -5.89 22.85
CA THR A 57 -0.95 -5.99 21.61
C THR A 57 0.01 -6.25 20.45
N THR A 58 0.11 -7.50 20.03
CA THR A 58 0.92 -7.89 18.86
C THR A 58 0.33 -7.32 17.58
N VAL A 59 1.20 -6.80 16.71
CA VAL A 59 0.85 -6.36 15.36
C VAL A 59 1.51 -7.29 14.35
N THR A 60 0.69 -7.91 13.50
CA THR A 60 1.12 -8.84 12.46
C THR A 60 0.86 -8.21 11.10
N LEU A 61 1.92 -8.03 10.32
CA LEU A 61 1.87 -7.61 8.93
C LEU A 61 1.82 -8.87 8.03
N VAL A 62 0.74 -9.02 7.27
CA VAL A 62 0.49 -10.15 6.38
C VAL A 62 0.71 -9.68 4.93
N ILE A 63 1.73 -10.21 4.27
CA ILE A 63 2.24 -9.73 2.98
C ILE A 63 2.36 -10.82 1.91
N PRO A 64 2.31 -10.47 0.62
CA PRO A 64 2.50 -11.43 -0.45
C PRO A 64 3.96 -11.89 -0.55
N TRP A 65 4.12 -13.19 -0.80
CA TRP A 65 5.32 -13.80 -1.36
C TRP A 65 5.03 -14.21 -2.81
N LEU A 66 5.82 -13.68 -3.75
CA LEU A 66 5.70 -14.07 -5.15
C LEU A 66 6.37 -15.43 -5.35
N GLU A 67 5.59 -16.50 -5.54
CA GLU A 67 6.15 -17.87 -5.65
C GLU A 67 6.99 -18.05 -6.92
N SER A 68 6.58 -17.41 -8.01
CA SER A 68 7.26 -17.49 -9.31
C SER A 68 8.53 -16.65 -9.32
N ALA A 69 9.66 -17.27 -9.67
CA ALA A 69 10.92 -16.57 -9.89
C ALA A 69 10.82 -15.53 -11.01
N ALA A 70 10.08 -15.85 -12.08
CA ALA A 70 9.85 -14.92 -13.18
C ALA A 70 9.08 -13.68 -12.73
N ASP A 71 8.10 -13.83 -11.83
CA ASP A 71 7.33 -12.73 -11.28
C ASP A 71 8.21 -11.82 -10.41
N ARG A 72 9.09 -12.42 -9.58
CA ARG A 72 10.07 -11.67 -8.77
C ARG A 72 11.07 -10.92 -9.64
N VAL A 73 11.62 -11.56 -10.67
CA VAL A 73 12.57 -10.91 -11.60
C VAL A 73 11.89 -9.76 -12.32
N LEU A 74 10.69 -9.97 -12.85
CA LEU A 74 9.94 -8.96 -13.57
C LEU A 74 9.62 -7.74 -12.68
N LEU A 75 9.31 -7.95 -11.41
CA LEU A 75 8.84 -6.89 -10.53
C LEU A 75 9.95 -6.23 -9.70
N TYR A 76 10.96 -7.01 -9.29
CA TYR A 76 11.99 -6.61 -8.33
C TYR A 76 13.40 -6.59 -8.96
N GLY A 77 13.57 -7.12 -10.18
CA GLY A 77 14.84 -7.24 -10.88
C GLY A 77 15.57 -8.57 -10.68
N ASP A 78 16.60 -8.81 -11.49
CA ASP A 78 17.32 -10.09 -11.56
C ASP A 78 17.92 -10.57 -10.24
N ALA A 79 18.30 -9.64 -9.36
CA ALA A 79 18.81 -9.93 -8.02
C ALA A 79 17.82 -10.77 -7.17
N TRP A 80 16.53 -10.75 -7.50
CA TRP A 80 15.47 -11.44 -6.75
C TRP A 80 15.09 -12.82 -7.32
N LYS A 81 15.77 -13.29 -8.37
CA LYS A 81 15.49 -14.58 -9.02
C LYS A 81 15.50 -15.75 -8.04
N HIS A 82 16.53 -15.83 -7.20
CA HIS A 82 16.76 -16.90 -6.23
C HIS A 82 16.45 -16.47 -4.78
N ALA A 83 15.75 -15.35 -4.60
CA ALA A 83 15.37 -14.87 -3.27
C ALA A 83 14.41 -15.84 -2.58
N THR A 84 14.42 -15.81 -1.25
CA THR A 84 13.48 -16.50 -0.36
C THR A 84 12.68 -15.50 0.47
N THR A 85 11.67 -15.96 1.19
CA THR A 85 10.94 -15.14 2.16
C THR A 85 11.86 -14.55 3.23
N ALA A 86 12.88 -15.31 3.68
CA ALA A 86 13.89 -14.81 4.61
C ALA A 86 14.71 -13.65 4.04
N VAL A 87 15.11 -13.72 2.77
CA VAL A 87 15.81 -12.61 2.09
C VAL A 87 14.91 -11.38 2.00
N GLN A 88 13.63 -11.54 1.65
CA GLN A 88 12.68 -10.43 1.60
C GLN A 88 12.42 -9.82 2.98
N GLU A 89 12.31 -10.65 4.01
CA GLU A 89 12.13 -10.19 5.38
C GLU A 89 13.33 -9.39 5.87
N THR A 90 14.56 -9.87 5.63
CA THR A 90 15.79 -9.13 5.93
C THR A 90 15.79 -7.77 5.24
N PHE A 91 15.46 -7.72 3.94
CA PHE A 91 15.36 -6.46 3.19
C PHE A 91 14.34 -5.49 3.83
N ILE A 92 13.16 -5.99 4.23
CA ILE A 92 12.13 -5.18 4.89
C ILE A 92 12.65 -4.62 6.22
N ARG A 93 13.32 -5.44 7.03
CA ARG A 93 13.86 -5.03 8.33
C ARG A 93 14.98 -4.01 8.16
N GLU A 94 15.89 -4.21 7.22
CA GLU A 94 16.92 -3.24 6.86
C GLU A 94 16.33 -1.93 6.37
N TRP A 95 15.27 -1.98 5.55
CA TRP A 95 14.57 -0.78 5.11
C TRP A 95 13.92 -0.03 6.27
N LEU A 96 13.30 -0.72 7.22
CA LEU A 96 12.76 -0.09 8.43
C LEU A 96 13.86 0.63 9.23
N VAL A 97 15.03 0.01 9.38
CA VAL A 97 16.16 0.61 10.10
C VAL A 97 16.74 1.81 9.35
N THR A 98 17.06 1.63 8.08
CA THR A 98 17.85 2.61 7.30
C THR A 98 17.00 3.71 6.69
N ARG A 99 15.75 3.42 6.31
CA ARG A 99 14.86 4.34 5.61
C ARG A 99 13.69 4.83 6.46
N ALA A 100 13.29 4.10 7.49
CA ALA A 100 12.26 4.58 8.44
C ALA A 100 12.85 5.01 9.80
N SER A 101 14.17 4.94 9.96
CA SER A 101 14.91 5.40 11.16
C SER A 101 14.51 4.65 12.45
N LEU A 102 14.13 3.38 12.34
CA LEU A 102 13.86 2.53 13.49
C LEU A 102 15.15 1.90 14.04
N THR A 103 15.16 1.60 15.34
CA THR A 103 16.23 0.73 15.88
C THR A 103 16.06 -0.70 15.38
N SER A 104 17.13 -1.50 15.41
CA SER A 104 17.04 -2.93 15.04
C SER A 104 15.99 -3.66 15.86
N GLN A 105 15.92 -3.42 17.18
CA GLN A 105 14.91 -4.02 18.05
C GLN A 105 13.48 -3.64 17.65
N GLN A 106 13.26 -2.37 17.27
CA GLN A 106 11.97 -1.87 16.81
C GLN A 106 11.56 -2.46 15.45
N ALA A 107 12.52 -2.65 14.53
CA ALA A 107 12.24 -3.31 13.26
C ALA A 107 11.90 -4.80 13.46
N HIS A 108 12.54 -5.47 14.43
CA HIS A 108 12.31 -6.88 14.74
C HIS A 108 10.99 -7.16 15.49
N SER A 109 10.43 -6.16 16.16
CA SER A 109 9.15 -6.32 16.89
C SER A 109 7.92 -6.35 15.96
N VAL A 110 8.07 -5.96 14.69
CA VAL A 110 7.03 -6.17 13.67
C VAL A 110 7.03 -7.64 13.26
N VAL A 111 5.92 -8.33 13.55
CA VAL A 111 5.70 -9.72 13.12
C VAL A 111 5.29 -9.72 11.66
N ILE A 112 5.96 -10.49 10.82
CA ILE A 112 5.70 -10.59 9.39
C ILE A 112 5.24 -12.02 9.06
N VAL A 113 4.15 -12.14 8.31
CA VAL A 113 3.62 -13.41 7.81
C VAL A 113 3.44 -13.31 6.30
N PHE A 114 3.98 -14.27 5.57
CA PHE A 114 3.87 -14.32 4.11
C PHE A 114 2.67 -15.16 3.68
N TYR A 115 1.99 -14.75 2.61
CA TYR A 115 1.00 -15.56 1.90
C TYR A 115 1.40 -15.71 0.42
N PRO A 116 1.09 -16.86 -0.23
CA PRO A 116 1.50 -17.10 -1.60
C PRO A 116 0.75 -16.21 -2.58
N ALA A 117 1.46 -15.65 -3.57
CA ALA A 117 0.92 -14.71 -4.53
C ALA A 117 1.60 -14.81 -5.91
N ARG A 118 0.97 -14.20 -6.92
CA ARG A 118 1.50 -14.05 -8.30
C ARG A 118 1.35 -12.62 -8.77
N TYR A 119 2.31 -12.18 -9.58
CA TYR A 119 2.22 -10.91 -10.27
C TYR A 119 1.59 -11.09 -11.65
N HIS A 120 0.57 -10.31 -11.94
CA HIS A 120 -0.13 -10.31 -13.23
C HIS A 120 0.27 -9.07 -14.02
N HIS A 121 1.19 -9.26 -14.98
CA HIS A 121 1.75 -8.16 -15.80
C HIS A 121 0.69 -7.28 -16.46
N GLY A 122 -0.30 -7.89 -17.14
CA GLY A 122 -1.36 -7.16 -17.84
C GLY A 122 -2.29 -6.34 -16.93
N LEU A 123 -2.36 -6.69 -15.64
CA LEU A 123 -3.11 -5.94 -14.63
C LEU A 123 -2.20 -5.06 -13.76
N SER A 124 -0.88 -5.15 -13.95
CA SER A 124 0.14 -4.52 -13.09
C SER A 124 -0.16 -4.69 -11.59
N SER A 125 -0.59 -5.89 -11.19
CA SER A 125 -1.16 -6.16 -9.86
C SER A 125 -0.70 -7.53 -9.31
N ILE A 126 -0.59 -7.63 -7.99
CA ILE A 126 -0.28 -8.89 -7.29
C ILE A 126 -1.57 -9.48 -6.73
N PHE A 127 -1.83 -10.75 -7.04
CA PHE A 127 -3.00 -11.47 -6.55
C PHE A 127 -2.61 -12.62 -5.64
N ALA A 128 -3.41 -12.84 -4.59
CA ALA A 128 -3.25 -13.98 -3.71
C ALA A 128 -3.52 -15.31 -4.44
N MET A 129 -2.75 -16.33 -4.11
CA MET A 129 -3.00 -17.70 -4.56
C MET A 129 -3.77 -18.47 -3.49
N GLY A 130 -5.08 -18.56 -3.71
CA GLY A 130 -5.97 -19.26 -2.79
C GLY A 130 -6.48 -18.37 -1.66
N ASP A 131 -7.34 -18.97 -0.82
CA ASP A 131 -7.90 -18.30 0.34
C ASP A 131 -6.93 -18.37 1.53
N PHE A 132 -5.98 -17.43 1.57
CA PHE A 132 -4.95 -17.41 2.62
C PHE A 132 -5.50 -17.00 3.99
N CYS A 133 -6.70 -16.40 4.06
CA CYS A 133 -7.36 -16.06 5.31
C CYS A 133 -7.49 -17.29 6.21
N GLU A 134 -7.81 -18.46 5.64
CA GLU A 134 -7.94 -19.74 6.35
C GLU A 134 -6.66 -20.16 7.09
N ARG A 135 -5.48 -19.80 6.56
CA ARG A 135 -4.18 -20.21 7.11
C ARG A 135 -3.71 -19.38 8.28
N LEU A 136 -4.34 -18.23 8.55
CA LEU A 136 -3.96 -17.36 9.66
C LEU A 136 -4.46 -17.95 10.99
N THR A 137 -3.57 -18.07 11.97
CA THR A 137 -3.99 -18.33 13.35
C THR A 137 -4.25 -16.98 14.03
N VAL A 138 -5.48 -16.78 14.51
CA VAL A 138 -5.94 -15.49 15.01
C VAL A 138 -6.53 -15.63 16.41
N PRO A 139 -6.18 -14.75 17.37
CA PRO A 139 -6.89 -14.63 18.63
C PRO A 139 -8.34 -14.20 18.44
N ASP A 140 -9.23 -14.58 19.35
CA ASP A 140 -10.67 -14.28 19.28
C ASP A 140 -10.98 -12.76 19.28
N ASP A 141 -10.14 -11.96 19.91
CA ASP A 141 -10.25 -10.50 20.01
C ASP A 141 -9.50 -9.75 18.90
N ALA A 142 -8.95 -10.46 17.91
CA ALA A 142 -8.11 -9.86 16.89
C ALA A 142 -8.90 -8.93 15.96
N VAL A 143 -8.35 -7.73 15.74
CA VAL A 143 -8.82 -6.78 14.72
C VAL A 143 -7.99 -6.93 13.45
N CYS A 144 -8.65 -6.91 12.28
CA CYS A 144 -8.03 -6.96 10.96
C CYS A 144 -8.17 -5.61 10.23
N LEU A 145 -7.07 -5.14 9.65
CA LEU A 145 -7.01 -4.05 8.69
C LEU A 145 -6.73 -4.66 7.32
N LEU A 146 -7.67 -4.53 6.39
CA LEU A 146 -7.52 -4.97 5.00
C LEU A 146 -7.16 -3.75 4.15
N GLU A 147 -5.96 -3.73 3.57
CA GLU A 147 -5.50 -2.69 2.65
C GLU A 147 -5.90 -3.11 1.23
N GLU A 148 -6.77 -2.33 0.57
CA GLU A 148 -7.44 -2.71 -0.70
C GLU A 148 -8.29 -3.99 -0.57
N PRO A 149 -9.31 -4.03 0.32
CA PRO A 149 -10.18 -5.19 0.52
C PRO A 149 -10.86 -5.67 -0.76
N GLU A 150 -11.13 -4.80 -1.73
CA GLU A 150 -11.68 -5.19 -3.03
C GLU A 150 -10.72 -6.07 -3.84
N HIS A 151 -9.41 -5.94 -3.61
CA HIS A 151 -8.36 -6.66 -4.31
C HIS A 151 -7.91 -7.89 -3.51
N ILE A 152 -7.79 -7.77 -2.18
CA ILE A 152 -7.50 -8.93 -1.29
C ILE A 152 -8.53 -10.05 -1.49
N ASN A 153 -9.79 -9.70 -1.74
CA ASN A 153 -10.89 -10.65 -1.90
C ASN A 153 -11.11 -11.12 -3.35
N CYS A 154 -10.19 -10.84 -4.29
CA CYS A 154 -10.32 -11.28 -5.67
C CYS A 154 -10.41 -12.81 -5.82
N TYR A 155 -9.86 -13.57 -4.87
CA TYR A 155 -10.03 -15.02 -4.80
C TYR A 155 -10.55 -15.44 -3.43
N ARG A 156 -11.79 -15.92 -3.39
CA ARG A 156 -12.45 -16.45 -2.19
C ARG A 156 -13.16 -17.74 -2.55
N ALA A 157 -12.78 -18.84 -1.91
CA ALA A 157 -13.41 -20.12 -2.18
C ALA A 157 -14.81 -20.18 -1.51
N PRO A 158 -15.85 -20.68 -2.20
CA PRO A 158 -17.18 -20.86 -1.61
C PRO A 158 -17.13 -21.71 -0.33
N GLY A 159 -17.97 -21.37 0.66
CA GLY A 159 -18.07 -22.12 1.91
C GLY A 159 -16.95 -21.91 2.92
N LYS A 160 -15.99 -21.01 2.65
CA LYS A 160 -14.89 -20.67 3.57
C LYS A 160 -15.24 -19.54 4.55
N THR A 161 -14.49 -19.48 5.66
CA THR A 161 -14.69 -18.52 6.75
C THR A 161 -14.40 -17.11 6.24
N SER A 162 -15.39 -16.22 6.34
CA SER A 162 -15.18 -14.82 5.96
C SER A 162 -14.29 -14.10 6.96
N TRP A 163 -13.64 -13.01 6.53
CA TRP A 163 -12.86 -12.14 7.41
C TRP A 163 -13.64 -11.76 8.68
N ARG A 164 -14.90 -11.36 8.53
CA ARG A 164 -15.78 -10.95 9.65
C ARG A 164 -16.19 -12.07 10.60
N LYS A 165 -16.03 -13.33 10.20
CA LYS A 165 -16.22 -14.49 11.10
C LYS A 165 -14.93 -14.86 11.81
N LYS A 166 -13.78 -14.55 11.19
CA LYS A 166 -12.46 -14.91 11.70
C LYS A 166 -11.89 -13.85 12.65
N PHE A 167 -12.24 -12.58 12.46
CA PHE A 167 -11.76 -11.47 13.26
C PHE A 167 -12.92 -10.80 14.01
N ALA A 168 -12.66 -10.33 15.24
CA ALA A 168 -13.65 -9.60 16.04
C ALA A 168 -14.12 -8.32 15.35
N HIS A 169 -13.25 -7.69 14.56
CA HIS A 169 -13.59 -6.51 13.78
C HIS A 169 -12.70 -6.40 12.54
N VAL A 170 -13.31 -6.03 11.40
CA VAL A 170 -12.59 -5.85 10.13
C VAL A 170 -12.77 -4.43 9.60
N VAL A 171 -11.65 -3.73 9.42
CA VAL A 171 -11.58 -2.40 8.81
C VAL A 171 -10.99 -2.52 7.40
N GLY A 172 -11.73 -2.11 6.38
CA GLY A 172 -11.23 -1.98 5.02
C GLY A 172 -10.68 -0.58 4.75
N ILE A 173 -9.45 -0.47 4.24
CA ILE A 173 -8.84 0.79 3.83
C ILE A 173 -8.79 0.81 2.30
N ILE A 174 -9.50 1.75 1.70
CA ILE A 174 -9.62 1.90 0.24
C ILE A 174 -8.62 2.93 -0.27
N HIS A 175 -7.70 2.50 -1.13
CA HIS A 175 -6.66 3.36 -1.70
C HIS A 175 -6.97 3.79 -3.12
N THR A 176 -7.29 2.81 -3.95
CA THR A 176 -7.28 2.95 -5.41
C THR A 176 -8.71 3.07 -5.93
N ASN A 177 -8.93 4.04 -6.81
CA ASN A 177 -10.20 4.14 -7.54
C ASN A 177 -10.22 3.16 -8.71
N TYR A 178 -10.42 1.86 -8.42
CA TYR A 178 -10.40 0.82 -9.45
C TYR A 178 -11.52 0.97 -10.48
N LYS A 179 -12.69 1.51 -10.10
CA LYS A 179 -13.75 1.85 -11.06
C LYS A 179 -13.26 2.86 -12.08
N ALA A 180 -12.65 3.96 -11.64
CA ALA A 180 -12.10 4.98 -12.55
C ALA A 180 -10.95 4.40 -13.39
N TYR A 181 -10.03 3.67 -12.75
CA TYR A 181 -8.90 3.02 -13.44
C TYR A 181 -9.38 2.08 -14.56
N ALA A 182 -10.33 1.19 -14.24
CA ALA A 182 -10.86 0.23 -15.19
C ALA A 182 -11.62 0.91 -16.35
N SER A 183 -12.29 2.02 -16.07
CA SER A 183 -12.99 2.81 -17.10
C SER A 183 -12.04 3.46 -18.12
N HIS A 184 -10.79 3.73 -17.74
CA HIS A 184 -9.80 4.36 -18.63
C HIS A 184 -8.91 3.34 -19.34
N HIS A 185 -8.58 2.22 -18.70
CA HIS A 185 -7.62 1.25 -19.24
C HIS A 185 -8.25 0.04 -19.94
N TYR A 186 -9.52 -0.29 -19.70
CA TYR A 186 -10.19 -1.41 -20.38
C TYR A 186 -11.28 -0.87 -21.32
N SER A 187 -11.18 -1.25 -22.60
CA SER A 187 -11.98 -0.75 -23.72
C SER A 187 -13.47 -1.15 -23.72
N GLY A 188 -14.00 -1.69 -22.62
CA GLY A 188 -15.41 -2.08 -22.52
C GLY A 188 -16.25 -1.06 -21.76
N LEU A 189 -17.33 -0.57 -22.37
CA LEU A 189 -18.25 0.43 -21.78
C LEU A 189 -18.82 0.00 -20.40
N LEU A 190 -18.80 -1.30 -20.09
CA LEU A 190 -19.35 -1.88 -18.86
C LEU A 190 -18.29 -2.30 -17.82
N THR A 191 -16.98 -2.26 -18.15
CA THR A 191 -15.92 -2.78 -17.26
C THR A 191 -15.83 -1.99 -15.96
N GLY A 192 -15.76 -0.66 -16.04
CA GLY A 192 -15.74 0.23 -14.89
C GLY A 192 -16.96 0.07 -13.97
N PRO A 193 -18.19 0.17 -14.50
CA PRO A 193 -19.41 -0.08 -13.71
C PRO A 193 -19.43 -1.46 -13.05
N LEU A 194 -19.09 -2.54 -13.77
CA LEU A 194 -19.07 -3.89 -13.23
C LEU A 194 -18.05 -4.05 -12.09
N VAL A 195 -16.81 -3.57 -12.30
CA VAL A 195 -15.78 -3.54 -11.25
C VAL A 195 -16.31 -2.77 -10.04
N GLY A 196 -16.95 -1.63 -10.25
CA GLY A 196 -17.55 -0.84 -9.18
C GLY A 196 -18.55 -1.63 -8.33
N VAL A 197 -19.47 -2.36 -8.97
CA VAL A 197 -20.46 -3.20 -8.30
C VAL A 197 -19.80 -4.35 -7.54
N LEU A 198 -18.90 -5.09 -8.18
CA LEU A 198 -18.22 -6.23 -7.56
C LEU A 198 -17.38 -5.81 -6.36
N SER A 199 -16.61 -4.73 -6.48
CA SER A 199 -15.84 -4.17 -5.38
C SER A 199 -16.74 -3.74 -4.23
N SER A 200 -17.86 -3.06 -4.51
CA SER A 200 -18.81 -2.64 -3.47
C SER A 200 -19.42 -3.83 -2.73
N TRP A 201 -19.82 -4.87 -3.46
CA TRP A 201 -20.35 -6.09 -2.87
C TRP A 201 -19.33 -6.80 -1.97
N CYS A 202 -18.09 -6.98 -2.46
CA CYS A 202 -17.01 -7.57 -1.68
C CYS A 202 -16.73 -6.77 -0.39
N VAL A 203 -16.52 -5.46 -0.51
CA VAL A 203 -16.21 -4.61 0.64
C VAL A 203 -17.36 -4.61 1.66
N ARG A 204 -18.61 -4.49 1.20
CA ARG A 204 -19.78 -4.54 2.08
C ARG A 204 -19.91 -5.86 2.82
N ALA A 205 -19.61 -6.98 2.15
CA ALA A 205 -19.69 -8.32 2.72
C ALA A 205 -18.58 -8.61 3.74
N TYR A 206 -17.36 -8.11 3.50
CA TYR A 206 -16.17 -8.50 4.25
C TYR A 206 -15.62 -7.46 5.23
N CYS A 207 -16.16 -6.25 5.28
CA CYS A 207 -15.75 -5.21 6.23
C CYS A 207 -16.88 -4.81 7.20
N ASP A 208 -16.51 -4.50 8.44
CA ASP A 208 -17.39 -3.89 9.45
C ASP A 208 -17.30 -2.36 9.41
N LYS A 209 -16.11 -1.83 9.15
CA LYS A 209 -15.87 -0.40 8.90
C LYS A 209 -15.09 -0.22 7.60
N VAL A 210 -15.37 0.85 6.86
CA VAL A 210 -14.64 1.20 5.64
C VAL A 210 -14.06 2.61 5.79
N ILE A 211 -12.76 2.74 5.54
CA ILE A 211 -12.05 4.01 5.49
C ILE A 211 -11.69 4.29 4.04
N LYS A 212 -12.18 5.42 3.52
CA LYS A 212 -11.80 5.94 2.21
C LYS A 212 -10.79 7.07 2.42
N LEU A 213 -9.70 7.05 1.67
CA LEU A 213 -8.68 8.11 1.77
C LEU A 213 -9.18 9.46 1.23
N SER A 214 -10.21 9.46 0.38
CA SER A 214 -10.72 10.64 -0.29
C SER A 214 -12.21 10.47 -0.65
N PRO A 215 -13.00 11.56 -0.70
CA PRO A 215 -14.38 11.50 -1.18
C PRO A 215 -14.48 11.23 -2.69
N VAL A 216 -13.37 11.30 -3.44
CA VAL A 216 -13.31 10.98 -4.89
C VAL A 216 -13.51 9.48 -5.15
N LEU A 217 -13.24 8.62 -4.16
CA LEU A 217 -13.50 7.19 -4.25
C LEU A 217 -15.00 6.93 -4.30
N GLN A 218 -15.39 5.89 -5.07
CA GLN A 218 -16.79 5.48 -5.15
C GLN A 218 -17.38 5.14 -3.78
N THR A 219 -18.70 5.01 -3.72
CA THR A 219 -19.36 4.42 -2.56
C THR A 219 -19.31 2.89 -2.69
N TYR A 220 -18.83 2.23 -1.65
CA TYR A 220 -18.73 0.77 -1.50
C TYR A 220 -19.78 0.25 -0.50
N ALA A 221 -19.89 0.89 0.65
CA ALA A 221 -20.83 0.59 1.73
C ALA A 221 -21.13 1.84 2.58
N ALA A 222 -22.00 2.72 2.09
CA ALA A 222 -22.29 4.03 2.69
C ALA A 222 -22.54 4.00 4.21
N GLU A 223 -23.23 2.97 4.70
CA GLU A 223 -23.57 2.76 6.11
C GLU A 223 -22.37 2.43 7.01
N LYS A 224 -21.22 2.09 6.42
CA LYS A 224 -19.98 1.71 7.12
C LYS A 224 -18.84 2.67 6.84
N GLU A 225 -19.01 3.60 5.91
CA GLU A 225 -17.92 4.43 5.39
C GLU A 225 -17.52 5.57 6.33
N THR A 226 -16.26 5.98 6.22
CA THR A 226 -15.76 7.28 6.67
C THR A 226 -14.68 7.73 5.69
N VAL A 227 -14.55 9.03 5.51
CA VAL A 227 -13.44 9.61 4.77
C VAL A 227 -12.39 10.06 5.77
N CYS A 228 -11.20 9.48 5.70
CA CYS A 228 -10.09 9.82 6.58
C CYS A 228 -8.77 9.45 5.90
N ASN A 229 -7.84 10.39 5.84
CA ASN A 229 -6.48 10.06 5.44
C ASN A 229 -5.79 9.34 6.59
N VAL A 230 -5.46 8.08 6.39
CA VAL A 230 -4.77 7.22 7.36
C VAL A 230 -3.30 6.99 6.98
N HIS A 231 -2.81 7.67 5.95
CA HIS A 231 -1.41 7.64 5.55
C HIS A 231 -0.70 8.83 6.17
N GLY A 232 0.37 8.56 6.91
CA GLY A 232 1.22 9.59 7.48
C GLY A 232 2.15 10.20 6.43
N ILE A 233 2.59 11.42 6.68
CA ILE A 233 3.72 12.04 5.97
C ILE A 233 4.95 11.86 6.88
N ARG A 234 6.07 11.44 6.31
CA ARG A 234 7.32 11.34 7.09
C ARG A 234 7.84 12.74 7.39
N ASP A 235 8.34 12.92 8.60
CA ASP A 235 8.74 14.22 9.15
C ASP A 235 9.79 14.94 8.30
N GLU A 236 10.74 14.20 7.73
CA GLU A 236 11.77 14.74 6.83
C GLU A 236 11.20 15.47 5.59
N PHE A 237 10.00 15.08 5.12
CA PHE A 237 9.34 15.77 4.01
C PHE A 237 8.66 17.08 4.43
N LEU A 238 8.40 17.28 5.72
CA LEU A 238 7.83 18.52 6.26
C LEU A 238 8.91 19.59 6.47
N HIS A 239 10.17 19.17 6.63
CA HIS A 239 11.32 20.03 6.93
C HIS A 239 12.26 20.26 5.74
N THR A 240 11.81 19.93 4.52
CA THR A 240 12.59 20.17 3.31
C THR A 240 12.56 21.67 2.94
N PRO A 241 13.72 22.34 2.71
CA PRO A 241 13.74 23.74 2.33
C PRO A 241 13.10 23.97 0.96
N ALA A 242 12.50 25.15 0.77
CA ALA A 242 11.92 25.52 -0.52
C ALA A 242 13.02 25.55 -1.61
N PRO A 243 12.72 25.10 -2.84
CA PRO A 243 13.67 25.16 -3.93
C PRO A 243 14.01 26.62 -4.29
N THR A 244 15.25 26.84 -4.74
CA THR A 244 15.64 28.12 -5.35
C THR A 244 15.08 28.20 -6.76
N GLY A 245 14.12 29.10 -6.96
CA GLY A 245 13.48 29.34 -8.26
C GLY A 245 12.40 28.31 -8.62
N PRO A 246 11.71 28.52 -9.76
CA PRO A 246 10.65 27.63 -10.22
C PRO A 246 11.25 26.32 -10.74
N LYS A 247 11.10 25.24 -9.96
CA LYS A 247 11.43 23.87 -10.40
C LYS A 247 10.15 23.08 -10.57
N ILE A 248 9.92 22.61 -11.78
CA ILE A 248 8.77 21.75 -12.12
C ILE A 248 9.30 20.34 -12.24
N TYR A 249 8.66 19.39 -11.56
CA TYR A 249 9.01 17.98 -11.68
C TYR A 249 7.77 17.10 -11.65
N PHE A 250 7.87 15.95 -12.29
CA PHE A 250 6.95 14.84 -12.19
C PHE A 250 7.65 13.68 -11.48
N LEU A 251 7.03 13.14 -10.44
CA LEU A 251 7.50 11.94 -9.75
C LEU A 251 6.38 10.90 -9.76
N GLY A 252 6.55 9.82 -10.51
CA GLY A 252 5.55 8.76 -10.54
C GLY A 252 5.72 7.76 -11.69
N LYS A 253 4.82 6.77 -11.72
CA LYS A 253 4.76 5.80 -12.83
C LYS A 253 4.37 6.52 -14.12
N LEU A 254 5.10 6.29 -15.21
CA LEU A 254 4.83 6.89 -16.51
C LEU A 254 3.62 6.21 -17.17
N LEU A 255 2.46 6.84 -16.99
CA LEU A 255 1.15 6.47 -17.53
C LEU A 255 0.39 7.73 -17.94
N TRP A 256 -0.30 7.73 -19.08
CA TRP A 256 -1.15 8.82 -19.53
C TRP A 256 -2.25 9.17 -18.53
N ALA A 257 -2.79 8.17 -17.84
CA ALA A 257 -3.77 8.34 -16.77
C ALA A 257 -3.26 9.20 -15.58
N LYS A 258 -1.94 9.48 -15.50
CA LYS A 258 -1.36 10.42 -14.53
C LYS A 258 -1.42 11.88 -14.97
N GLY A 259 -2.14 12.19 -16.06
CA GLY A 259 -2.36 13.55 -16.53
C GLY A 259 -1.18 14.12 -17.32
N LEU A 260 -0.29 13.28 -17.83
CA LEU A 260 0.84 13.70 -18.67
C LEU A 260 0.36 14.26 -20.02
N ASP A 261 -0.81 13.85 -20.49
CA ASP A 261 -1.52 14.45 -21.64
C ASP A 261 -1.89 15.92 -21.36
N LYS A 262 -2.35 16.22 -20.14
CA LYS A 262 -2.68 17.58 -19.71
C LYS A 262 -1.41 18.41 -19.57
N MET A 263 -0.34 17.81 -19.06
CA MET A 263 0.97 18.45 -18.98
C MET A 263 1.53 18.82 -20.36
N LEU A 264 1.37 17.95 -21.37
CA LEU A 264 1.71 18.30 -22.76
C LEU A 264 0.93 19.50 -23.27
N ARG A 265 -0.39 19.55 -23.02
CA ARG A 265 -1.21 20.70 -23.40
C ARG A 265 -0.74 21.99 -22.74
N LEU A 266 -0.33 21.92 -21.46
CA LEU A 266 0.25 23.06 -20.75
C LEU A 266 1.58 23.50 -21.37
N GLN A 267 2.46 22.56 -21.74
CA GLN A 267 3.71 22.85 -22.45
C GLN A 267 3.45 23.58 -23.77
N TYR A 268 2.48 23.13 -24.58
CA TYR A 268 2.12 23.80 -25.83
C TYR A 268 1.54 25.21 -25.61
N ALA A 269 0.66 25.36 -24.63
CA ALA A 269 0.09 26.67 -24.28
C ALA A 269 1.18 27.65 -23.81
N TYR A 270 2.10 27.17 -22.98
CA TYR A 270 3.25 27.95 -22.51
C TYR A 270 4.15 28.38 -23.68
N ARG A 271 4.54 27.43 -24.55
CA ARG A 271 5.35 27.73 -25.75
C ARG A 271 4.69 28.75 -26.67
N LYS A 272 3.36 28.69 -26.83
CA LYS A 272 2.62 29.69 -27.63
C LYS A 272 2.74 31.10 -27.05
N ALA A 273 2.82 31.21 -25.72
CA ALA A 273 2.91 32.50 -25.03
C ALA A 273 4.36 33.03 -24.90
N THR A 274 5.34 32.14 -24.74
CA THR A 274 6.72 32.52 -24.37
C THR A 274 7.77 32.21 -25.43
N GLY A 275 7.41 31.43 -26.46
CA GLY A 275 8.32 30.96 -27.51
C GLY A 275 9.12 29.70 -27.13
N SER A 276 9.09 29.25 -25.88
CA SER A 276 9.85 28.09 -25.40
C SER A 276 9.01 27.15 -24.54
N TYR A 277 9.44 25.88 -24.40
CA TYR A 277 8.88 24.97 -23.40
C TYR A 277 9.48 25.27 -22.01
N PHE A 278 8.74 25.00 -20.94
CA PHE A 278 9.33 25.06 -19.59
C PHE A 278 10.12 23.78 -19.30
N ALA A 279 11.21 23.92 -18.54
CA ALA A 279 12.00 22.79 -18.08
C ALA A 279 11.22 22.01 -17.01
N MET A 280 11.21 20.68 -17.14
CA MET A 280 10.58 19.78 -16.18
C MET A 280 11.41 18.51 -16.03
N ASP A 281 11.73 18.16 -14.78
CA ASP A 281 12.40 16.90 -14.47
C ASP A 281 11.36 15.78 -14.33
N VAL A 282 11.61 14.62 -14.94
CA VAL A 282 10.68 13.48 -14.90
C VAL A 282 11.38 12.30 -14.25
N PHE A 283 10.84 11.86 -13.12
CA PHE A 283 11.35 10.74 -12.33
C PHE A 283 10.33 9.60 -12.29
N GLY A 284 10.81 8.40 -12.58
CA GLY A 284 10.03 7.16 -12.59
C GLY A 284 10.05 6.47 -13.95
N SER A 285 9.41 5.31 -14.01
CA SER A 285 9.29 4.48 -15.21
C SER A 285 7.87 3.97 -15.35
N GLY A 286 7.51 3.39 -16.49
CA GLY A 286 6.18 2.83 -16.69
C GLY A 286 6.01 2.14 -18.03
N PRO A 287 4.92 1.36 -18.19
CA PRO A 287 4.67 0.62 -19.43
C PRO A 287 4.47 1.55 -20.64
N GLU A 288 4.04 2.80 -20.41
CA GLU A 288 3.80 3.80 -21.45
C GLU A 288 4.98 4.79 -21.61
N GLU A 289 6.13 4.52 -20.97
CA GLU A 289 7.30 5.41 -20.96
C GLU A 289 7.79 5.77 -22.37
N LYS A 290 7.90 4.78 -23.27
CA LYS A 290 8.39 5.01 -24.65
C LYS A 290 7.50 6.00 -25.40
N GLU A 291 6.18 5.81 -25.31
CA GLU A 291 5.19 6.66 -25.96
C GLU A 291 5.18 8.07 -25.37
N ILE A 292 5.20 8.17 -24.04
CA ILE A 292 5.26 9.45 -23.31
C ILE A 292 6.54 10.20 -23.68
N ARG A 293 7.71 9.55 -23.70
CA ARG A 293 8.97 10.17 -24.11
C ARG A 293 8.89 10.70 -25.53
N LYS A 294 8.37 9.89 -26.48
CA LYS A 294 8.18 10.32 -27.88
C LYS A 294 7.29 11.57 -27.95
N ALA A 295 6.21 11.64 -27.19
CA ALA A 295 5.30 12.77 -27.19
C ALA A 295 5.89 14.06 -26.59
N PHE A 296 6.72 13.95 -25.54
CA PHE A 296 7.34 15.12 -24.89
C PHE A 296 8.59 15.63 -25.61
N LEU A 297 9.35 14.76 -26.26
CA LEU A 297 10.61 15.10 -26.92
C LEU A 297 10.46 15.37 -28.42
N GLY A 298 9.34 14.98 -29.03
CA GLY A 298 9.21 14.95 -30.49
C GLY A 298 10.08 13.86 -31.12
N GLU A 299 9.99 13.65 -32.43
CA GLU A 299 10.83 12.69 -33.17
C GLU A 299 12.29 13.14 -33.21
N ALA A 300 13.00 12.96 -32.09
CA ALA A 300 14.45 12.93 -31.99
C ALA A 300 14.90 11.56 -31.44
N LEU A 301 14.25 10.51 -31.93
CA LEU A 301 14.74 9.14 -31.88
C LEU A 301 14.67 8.66 -33.34
N GLU A 302 15.58 9.18 -34.15
CA GLU A 302 16.04 8.40 -35.31
C GLU A 302 16.65 7.12 -34.74
N ASP A 303 16.31 6.02 -35.38
CA ASP A 303 16.72 4.67 -35.03
C ASP A 303 18.25 4.62 -34.85
N ASP A 304 18.71 4.41 -33.62
CA ASP A 304 20.03 3.85 -33.37
C ASP A 304 19.85 2.33 -33.22
N ASP A 305 20.42 1.62 -34.20
CA ASP A 305 20.55 0.17 -34.35
C ASP A 305 21.05 -0.57 -33.08
#